data_AF-A0A2C1L2A1-F1
#
_entry.id   AF-A0A2C1L2A1-F1
#
_cell.length_a   1.000
_cell.length_b   1.000
_cell.length_c   1.000
_cell.angle_alpha   90.00
_cell.angle_beta   90.00
_cell.angle_gamma   90.00
#
_symmetry.space_group_name_H-M   'P 1'
#
loop_
_entity.id
_entity.type
_entity.pdbx_description
1 polymer ?
#
loop_
_entity_poly.entity_id
_entity_poly.type
_entity_poly.pdbx_seq_one_letter_code
_entity_poly.pdbx_strand_id
1 'polypeptide(L)'
;MRRFFGVLVLFLLIPFIQTNEIAAAENAHGPIYLGFEPADSVLDPNRPIIYLIREGGEKVYSINYKTGEMKTVNLPYPTTKLEIYQNKLVLIQHKMSHDRFNFGSYVGAIAIVDTDTFKLDRVFDIEADPFDIAVDKDGYLYVTQGSGQWETIKAYSLKDGQEVPNAEGLATIYYQSTIYYNEMYNKIYTITEEVSPRDTTAHEVNKGTLISGYDSSYHGDYFLTNQLKITPDGLRMYNNSGIVFLLASLRYGDMEFHYDLGKKYNDYAFNIKDSRIYAANVDGGIDVYSYKNHDFLYSIKSSAITKKLHYRDGLISIYLENNRYYLDYSPIFGDQKASIVFEGDYLNSINHKHPMARLNIKQEVPLLRKEANGSYTVFKQLKKGENYRTFAVEGNYYHLGGGYYVKHENNKMGLMIGRLVIRKETTLYSPNGKPYRSVKTNELIRVYSYDKNKFDVGGGYYIKNDRNVEFYVGFVTMLQDTKLYSPSGEIHKTLKKGESFRVYSIDENKFKVGGGYYITDNKNQVSYMKN
;
A
#
# COMPACT_ATOMS: atom_id res chain seq x y z
N MET A 1 20.06 26.06 77.64
CA MET A 1 19.30 27.25 77.21
C MET A 1 19.75 27.62 75.80
N ARG A 2 18.80 27.92 74.90
CA ARG A 2 18.94 28.35 73.48
C ARG A 2 19.25 27.29 72.43
N ARG A 3 18.19 27.00 71.67
CA ARG A 3 18.12 26.36 70.36
C ARG A 3 18.84 27.22 69.31
N PHE A 4 19.46 26.59 68.32
CA PHE A 4 19.62 27.20 67.01
C PHE A 4 19.33 26.17 65.90
N PHE A 5 18.38 26.56 65.06
CA PHE A 5 17.96 25.91 63.82
C PHE A 5 19.13 25.95 62.81
N GLY A 6 19.49 24.80 62.25
CA GLY A 6 20.35 24.68 61.07
C GLY A 6 19.54 24.08 59.92
N VAL A 7 19.23 24.92 58.94
CA VAL A 7 18.47 24.60 57.73
C VAL A 7 19.27 23.65 56.84
N LEU A 8 18.69 22.48 56.52
CA LEU A 8 19.23 21.53 55.55
C LEU A 8 18.81 21.98 54.13
N VAL A 9 19.72 22.60 53.38
CA VAL A 9 19.52 22.91 51.95
C VAL A 9 20.02 21.73 51.13
N LEU A 10 19.08 20.94 50.60
CA LEU A 10 19.36 19.82 49.69
C LEU A 10 19.46 20.35 48.25
N PHE A 11 20.70 20.49 47.73
CA PHE A 11 20.93 20.76 46.30
C PHE A 11 20.79 19.45 45.51
N LEU A 12 19.62 19.23 44.91
CA LEU A 12 19.43 18.22 43.87
C LEU A 12 19.99 18.75 42.54
N LEU A 13 21.25 18.44 42.24
CA LEU A 13 21.83 18.57 40.91
C LEU A 13 21.30 17.42 40.04
N ILE A 14 20.20 17.68 39.32
CA ILE A 14 19.78 16.82 38.21
C ILE A 14 20.55 17.30 36.97
N PRO A 15 21.46 16.49 36.37
CA PRO A 15 21.98 16.82 35.06
C PRO A 15 20.83 16.73 34.05
N PHE A 16 20.47 17.88 33.48
CA PHE A 16 19.67 17.96 32.26
C PHE A 16 20.46 17.26 31.14
N ILE A 17 20.16 15.99 30.89
CA ILE A 17 20.48 15.37 29.61
C ILE A 17 19.49 15.98 28.62
N GLN A 18 19.88 17.08 27.97
CA GLN A 18 19.28 17.48 26.71
C GLN A 18 19.66 16.41 25.68
N THR A 19 18.78 15.43 25.47
CA THR A 19 18.82 14.64 24.24
C THR A 19 18.47 15.59 23.11
N ASN A 20 19.48 16.01 22.36
CA ASN A 20 19.32 16.57 21.03
C ASN A 20 18.75 15.48 20.12
N GLU A 21 17.44 15.22 20.18
CA GLU A 21 16.73 14.59 19.07
C GLU A 21 16.49 15.65 17.99
N ILE A 22 17.57 15.99 17.30
CA ILE A 22 17.48 16.60 15.97
C ILE A 22 17.80 15.50 14.97
N ALA A 23 16.74 15.08 14.29
CA ALA A 23 16.68 14.32 13.05
C ALA A 23 18.02 14.17 12.33
N ALA A 24 18.70 13.05 12.57
CA ALA A 24 19.50 12.45 11.53
C ALA A 24 18.50 11.91 10.50
N ALA A 25 18.50 12.49 9.29
CA ALA A 25 18.12 11.73 8.13
C ALA A 25 19.06 10.51 8.13
N GLU A 26 18.56 9.36 8.58
CA GLU A 26 19.28 8.09 8.44
C GLU A 26 19.66 7.99 6.96
N ASN A 27 20.97 8.03 6.69
CA ASN A 27 21.49 7.85 5.35
C ASN A 27 20.97 6.51 4.87
N ALA A 28 19.97 6.51 3.99
CA ALA A 28 19.61 5.33 3.23
C ALA A 28 20.90 4.90 2.52
N HIS A 29 21.47 3.78 2.94
CA HIS A 29 22.53 3.16 2.17
C HIS A 29 21.98 3.00 0.74
N GLY A 30 22.77 3.40 -0.25
CA GLY A 30 22.40 3.17 -1.64
C GLY A 30 22.16 1.68 -1.91
N PRO A 31 21.64 1.33 -3.09
CA PRO A 31 21.31 -0.06 -3.42
C PRO A 31 22.46 -1.03 -3.13
N ILE A 32 22.16 -2.12 -2.42
CA ILE A 32 23.09 -3.16 -2.04
C ILE A 32 23.25 -4.12 -3.22
N TYR A 33 24.44 -4.16 -3.82
CA TYR A 33 24.73 -5.13 -4.87
C TYR A 33 24.78 -6.55 -4.32
N LEU A 34 23.94 -7.44 -4.84
CA LEU A 34 23.81 -8.81 -4.33
C LEU A 34 24.87 -9.75 -4.90
N GLY A 35 25.32 -9.54 -6.14
CA GLY A 35 26.28 -10.42 -6.81
C GLY A 35 25.70 -11.74 -7.32
N PHE A 36 24.41 -12.00 -7.14
CA PHE A 36 23.70 -13.20 -7.62
C PHE A 36 22.21 -12.91 -7.84
N GLU A 37 21.54 -13.77 -8.60
CA GLU A 37 20.08 -13.81 -8.71
C GLU A 37 19.49 -14.55 -7.50
N PRO A 38 18.67 -13.90 -6.67
CA PRO A 38 17.98 -14.60 -5.58
C PRO A 38 16.91 -15.53 -6.16
N ALA A 39 16.93 -16.80 -5.78
CA ALA A 39 15.85 -17.74 -6.10
C ALA A 39 14.60 -17.43 -5.26
N ASP A 40 14.83 -17.13 -3.98
CA ASP A 40 13.77 -16.84 -3.04
C ASP A 40 14.24 -15.90 -1.93
N SER A 41 13.27 -15.32 -1.23
CA SER A 41 13.52 -14.29 -0.21
C SER A 41 12.39 -14.21 0.81
N VAL A 42 12.74 -14.07 2.08
CA VAL A 42 11.77 -13.82 3.16
C VAL A 42 12.25 -12.71 4.08
N LEU A 43 11.32 -11.87 4.55
CA LEU A 43 11.62 -10.78 5.46
C LEU A 43 11.55 -11.25 6.91
N ASP A 44 12.49 -10.81 7.74
CA ASP A 44 12.38 -10.97 9.17
C ASP A 44 11.22 -10.12 9.74
N PRO A 45 10.29 -10.68 10.52
CA PRO A 45 9.15 -9.93 11.03
C PRO A 45 9.55 -8.82 12.01
N ASN A 46 10.66 -8.99 12.72
CA ASN A 46 11.02 -8.18 13.89
C ASN A 46 12.31 -7.35 13.71
N ARG A 47 13.18 -7.69 12.77
CA ARG A 47 14.51 -7.08 12.58
C ARG A 47 14.72 -6.60 11.15
N PRO A 48 15.51 -5.55 10.88
CA PRO A 48 15.70 -5.02 9.52
C PRO A 48 16.56 -5.94 8.64
N ILE A 49 16.18 -7.22 8.55
CA ILE A 49 16.90 -8.29 7.89
C ILE A 49 15.98 -8.89 6.83
N ILE A 50 16.54 -9.10 5.64
CA ILE A 50 15.98 -9.97 4.62
C ILE A 50 16.90 -11.18 4.45
N TYR A 51 16.31 -12.35 4.32
CA TYR A 51 17.03 -13.59 4.04
C TYR A 51 16.86 -13.96 2.58
N LEU A 52 17.95 -14.34 1.92
CA LEU A 52 17.99 -14.71 0.51
C LEU A 52 18.70 -16.04 0.33
N ILE A 53 18.31 -16.75 -0.72
CA ILE A 53 19.03 -17.92 -1.23
C ILE A 53 19.27 -17.78 -2.73
N ARG A 54 20.27 -18.51 -3.23
CA ARG A 54 20.55 -18.64 -4.65
C ARG A 54 20.07 -20.00 -5.13
N GLU A 55 19.53 -20.06 -6.34
CA GLU A 55 19.09 -21.33 -6.94
C GLU A 55 20.23 -22.36 -6.96
N GLY A 56 19.97 -23.56 -6.46
CA GLY A 56 20.95 -24.64 -6.36
C GLY A 56 22.12 -24.35 -5.42
N GLY A 57 22.06 -23.27 -4.63
CA GLY A 57 23.10 -22.87 -3.69
C GLY A 57 22.99 -23.57 -2.35
N GLU A 58 24.12 -23.72 -1.67
CA GLU A 58 24.24 -24.30 -0.32
C GLU A 58 24.45 -23.21 0.74
N LYS A 59 23.90 -22.00 0.50
CA LYS A 59 24.09 -20.85 1.38
C LYS A 59 22.81 -20.06 1.56
N VAL A 60 22.59 -19.64 2.80
CA VAL A 60 21.61 -18.61 3.16
C VAL A 60 22.34 -17.31 3.42
N TYR A 61 21.84 -16.23 2.84
CA TYR A 61 22.34 -14.87 3.05
C TYR A 61 21.38 -14.16 4.00
N SER A 62 21.92 -13.49 5.02
CA SER A 62 21.19 -12.53 5.86
C SER A 62 21.72 -11.16 5.53
N ILE A 63 20.83 -10.25 5.11
CA ILE A 63 21.21 -8.88 4.75
C ILE A 63 20.41 -7.93 5.62
N ASN A 64 21.12 -7.09 6.38
CA ASN A 64 20.48 -5.95 7.01
C ASN A 64 20.19 -4.90 5.93
N TYR A 65 18.92 -4.75 5.54
CA TYR A 65 18.55 -3.89 4.41
C TYR A 65 18.68 -2.39 4.72
N LYS A 66 18.93 -2.01 5.97
CA LYS A 66 19.20 -0.61 6.36
C LYS A 66 20.70 -0.29 6.36
N THR A 67 21.55 -1.23 6.78
CA THR A 67 23.01 -1.01 6.93
C THR A 67 23.84 -1.60 5.79
N GLY A 68 23.26 -2.51 5.00
CA GLY A 68 23.97 -3.29 3.99
C GLY A 68 24.86 -4.42 4.53
N GLU A 69 24.87 -4.65 5.85
CA GLU A 69 25.62 -5.76 6.45
C GLU A 69 25.10 -7.11 5.93
N MET A 70 25.98 -7.90 5.32
CA MET A 70 25.66 -9.22 4.78
C MET A 70 26.42 -10.33 5.53
N LYS A 71 25.68 -11.36 5.95
CA LYS A 71 26.21 -12.59 6.58
C LYS A 71 25.76 -13.82 5.80
N THR A 72 26.47 -14.93 5.97
CA THR A 72 26.10 -16.20 5.35
C THR A 72 26.14 -17.37 6.33
N VAL A 73 25.24 -18.33 6.13
CA VAL A 73 25.26 -19.67 6.75
C VAL A 73 25.36 -20.71 5.64
N ASN A 74 26.22 -21.72 5.81
CA ASN A 74 26.30 -22.86 4.89
C ASN A 74 25.24 -23.90 5.25
N LEU A 75 24.66 -24.52 4.23
CA LEU A 75 23.72 -25.62 4.30
C LEU A 75 24.41 -26.92 3.86
N PRO A 76 23.96 -28.09 4.32
CA PRO A 76 24.55 -29.36 3.86
C PRO A 76 24.20 -29.74 2.42
N TYR A 77 23.09 -29.22 1.88
CA TYR A 77 22.61 -29.53 0.54
C TYR A 77 22.05 -28.27 -0.17
N PRO A 78 21.91 -28.30 -1.51
CA PRO A 78 21.30 -27.23 -2.27
C PRO A 78 19.87 -26.90 -1.83
N THR A 79 19.47 -25.63 -1.94
CA THR A 79 18.13 -25.16 -1.62
C THR A 79 17.56 -24.25 -2.71
N THR A 80 16.23 -24.22 -2.84
CA THR A 80 15.52 -23.30 -3.74
C THR A 80 14.37 -22.55 -3.08
N LYS A 81 13.98 -22.92 -1.85
CA LYS A 81 12.91 -22.25 -1.09
C LYS A 81 13.23 -22.09 0.38
N LEU A 82 12.80 -20.97 0.94
CA LEU A 82 12.85 -20.71 2.37
C LEU A 82 11.55 -20.06 2.88
N GLU A 83 11.20 -20.40 4.10
CA GLU A 83 10.13 -19.76 4.85
C GLU A 83 10.62 -19.30 6.22
N ILE A 84 9.89 -18.38 6.84
CA ILE A 84 10.14 -17.94 8.21
C ILE A 84 9.00 -18.39 9.13
N TYR A 85 9.37 -19.04 10.22
CA TYR A 85 8.46 -19.39 11.29
C TYR A 85 9.07 -18.99 12.63
N GLN A 86 8.43 -18.04 13.30
CA GLN A 86 8.96 -17.43 14.53
C GLN A 86 10.40 -16.92 14.29
N ASN A 87 11.37 -17.35 15.11
CA ASN A 87 12.78 -16.99 14.97
C ASN A 87 13.58 -18.05 14.21
N LYS A 88 12.96 -18.84 13.33
CA LYS A 88 13.62 -19.89 12.55
C LYS A 88 13.36 -19.69 11.05
N LEU A 89 14.40 -19.89 10.25
CA LEU A 89 14.23 -20.16 8.82
C LEU A 89 14.05 -21.65 8.62
N VAL A 90 13.11 -22.00 7.76
CA VAL A 90 12.82 -23.37 7.34
C VAL A 90 13.15 -23.45 5.86
N LEU A 91 14.06 -24.34 5.48
CA LEU A 91 14.56 -24.43 4.11
C LEU A 91 14.47 -25.85 3.59
N ILE A 92 14.08 -26.00 2.33
CA ILE A 92 14.18 -27.29 1.65
C ILE A 92 15.63 -27.61 1.30
N GLN A 93 15.95 -28.89 1.27
CA GLN A 93 17.28 -29.42 0.95
C GLN A 93 17.14 -30.53 -0.08
N HIS A 94 17.70 -30.29 -1.27
CA HIS A 94 17.62 -31.19 -2.42
C HIS A 94 18.64 -32.32 -2.30
N LYS A 95 18.17 -33.56 -2.22
CA LYS A 95 19.01 -34.78 -2.25
C LYS A 95 18.89 -35.57 -3.55
N MET A 96 18.01 -35.12 -4.45
CA MET A 96 17.78 -35.68 -5.76
C MET A 96 17.33 -34.58 -6.72
N SER A 97 17.29 -34.90 -8.02
CA SER A 97 16.71 -34.01 -9.03
C SER A 97 15.23 -34.30 -9.21
N HIS A 98 14.47 -33.26 -9.55
CA HIS A 98 13.05 -33.36 -9.90
C HIS A 98 12.85 -34.11 -11.22
N ASP A 99 11.95 -35.09 -11.24
CA ASP A 99 11.54 -35.84 -12.43
C ASP A 99 10.06 -36.22 -12.36
N ARG A 100 9.27 -35.69 -13.29
CA ARG A 100 7.83 -35.94 -13.41
C ARG A 100 7.47 -37.42 -13.62
N PHE A 101 8.41 -38.21 -14.13
CA PHE A 101 8.23 -39.64 -14.41
C PHE A 101 8.89 -40.55 -13.37
N ASN A 102 9.50 -39.98 -12.34
CA ASN A 102 9.96 -40.71 -11.18
C ASN A 102 8.81 -40.86 -10.17
N PHE A 103 8.33 -42.09 -9.98
CA PHE A 103 7.23 -42.42 -9.06
C PHE A 103 7.72 -43.06 -7.74
N GLY A 104 8.98 -42.81 -7.36
CA GLY A 104 9.56 -43.17 -6.05
C GLY A 104 10.80 -44.07 -6.13
N SER A 105 11.57 -44.25 -5.04
CA SER A 105 11.48 -43.59 -3.72
C SER A 105 12.00 -42.14 -3.75
N TYR A 106 11.35 -41.26 -3.00
CA TYR A 106 11.77 -39.85 -2.88
C TYR A 106 12.64 -39.61 -1.65
N VAL A 107 13.63 -38.72 -1.80
CA VAL A 107 14.56 -38.35 -0.73
C VAL A 107 14.81 -36.84 -0.73
N GLY A 108 14.73 -36.25 0.45
CA GLY A 108 14.97 -34.84 0.66
C GLY A 108 15.33 -34.56 2.11
N ALA A 109 15.52 -33.29 2.45
CA ALA A 109 15.68 -32.86 3.84
C ALA A 109 15.10 -31.46 4.07
N ILE A 110 14.95 -31.10 5.35
CA ILE A 110 14.63 -29.75 5.80
C ILE A 110 15.76 -29.26 6.69
N ALA A 111 16.28 -28.07 6.39
CA ALA A 111 17.24 -27.37 7.23
C ALA A 111 16.52 -26.28 8.04
N ILE A 112 16.88 -26.18 9.32
CA ILE A 112 16.40 -25.14 10.23
C ILE A 112 17.59 -24.25 10.61
N VAL A 113 17.48 -22.95 10.33
CA VAL A 113 18.49 -21.96 10.72
C VAL A 113 17.89 -21.07 11.81
N ASP A 114 18.57 -20.99 12.94
CA ASP A 114 18.21 -20.07 14.02
C ASP A 114 18.53 -18.64 13.59
N THR A 115 17.52 -17.77 13.57
CA THR A 115 17.67 -16.42 13.04
C THR A 115 18.31 -15.45 14.04
N ASP A 116 18.28 -15.75 15.35
CA ASP A 116 18.89 -14.92 16.41
C ASP A 116 20.40 -15.05 16.44
N THR A 117 20.88 -16.28 16.31
CA THR A 117 22.31 -16.58 16.24
C THR A 117 22.83 -16.60 14.81
N PHE A 118 21.93 -16.68 13.83
CA PHE A 118 22.20 -16.93 12.41
C PHE A 118 23.14 -18.12 12.22
N LYS A 119 22.71 -19.28 12.74
CA LYS A 119 23.43 -20.57 12.68
C LYS A 119 22.49 -21.69 12.29
N LEU A 120 23.02 -22.68 11.58
CA LEU A 120 22.31 -23.93 11.33
C LEU A 120 22.02 -24.62 12.67
N ASP A 121 20.74 -24.81 12.97
CA ASP A 121 20.25 -25.40 14.21
C ASP A 121 20.16 -26.92 14.07
N ARG A 122 19.46 -27.39 13.03
CA ARG A 122 19.31 -28.82 12.73
C ARG A 122 18.96 -29.07 11.27
N VAL A 123 19.15 -30.31 10.84
CA VAL A 123 18.68 -30.86 9.56
C VAL A 123 18.04 -32.21 9.83
N PHE A 124 16.92 -32.49 9.18
CA PHE A 124 16.28 -33.81 9.24
C PHE A 124 15.81 -34.23 7.85
N ASP A 125 15.85 -35.53 7.62
CA ASP A 125 15.47 -36.14 6.34
C ASP A 125 13.95 -36.27 6.24
N ILE A 126 13.44 -36.17 5.02
CA ILE A 126 12.02 -36.35 4.71
C ILE A 126 11.86 -37.32 3.54
N GLU A 127 10.77 -38.08 3.56
CA GLU A 127 10.38 -39.01 2.48
C GLU A 127 9.60 -38.27 1.39
N ALA A 128 10.23 -37.23 0.83
CA ALA A 128 9.69 -36.37 -0.21
C ALA A 128 10.83 -35.82 -1.07
N ASP A 129 10.53 -35.48 -2.32
CA ASP A 129 11.39 -34.66 -3.18
C ASP A 129 10.85 -33.23 -3.09
N PRO A 130 11.32 -32.39 -2.16
CA PRO A 130 10.66 -31.13 -1.84
C PRO A 130 10.81 -30.10 -2.97
N PHE A 131 9.70 -29.52 -3.41
CA PHE A 131 9.70 -28.43 -4.40
C PHE A 131 9.44 -27.06 -3.77
N ASP A 132 8.34 -26.93 -3.04
CA ASP A 132 7.94 -25.70 -2.36
C ASP A 132 7.40 -26.00 -0.96
N ILE A 133 7.38 -24.98 -0.10
CA ILE A 133 6.99 -25.12 1.31
C ILE A 133 6.12 -23.98 1.81
N ALA A 134 5.23 -24.32 2.75
CA ALA A 134 4.51 -23.35 3.56
C ALA A 134 4.49 -23.82 5.02
N VAL A 135 4.49 -22.89 5.97
CA VAL A 135 4.43 -23.23 7.41
C VAL A 135 3.18 -22.60 8.01
N ASP A 136 2.38 -23.39 8.72
CA ASP A 136 1.22 -22.84 9.45
C ASP A 136 1.62 -22.14 10.75
N LYS A 137 0.66 -21.41 11.33
CA LYS A 137 0.84 -20.71 12.61
C LYS A 137 1.17 -21.64 13.79
N ASP A 138 0.84 -22.93 13.68
CA ASP A 138 1.02 -23.94 14.73
C ASP A 138 2.36 -24.70 14.59
N GLY A 139 3.17 -24.38 13.57
CA GLY A 139 4.50 -24.94 13.36
C GLY A 139 4.50 -26.25 12.58
N TYR A 140 3.50 -26.47 11.73
CA TYR A 140 3.50 -27.58 10.77
C TYR A 140 3.93 -27.10 9.39
N LEU A 141 4.88 -27.82 8.83
CA LEU A 141 5.44 -27.60 7.51
C LEU A 141 4.66 -28.44 6.49
N TYR A 142 4.23 -27.81 5.41
CA TYR A 142 3.62 -28.46 4.27
C TYR A 142 4.58 -28.40 3.09
N VAL A 143 4.75 -29.53 2.41
CA VAL A 143 5.76 -29.72 1.36
C VAL A 143 5.06 -30.21 0.09
N THR A 144 5.26 -29.50 -1.01
CA THR A 144 4.86 -29.98 -2.35
C THR A 144 5.98 -30.80 -2.97
N GLN A 145 5.62 -31.78 -3.80
CA GLN A 145 6.57 -32.69 -4.43
C GLN A 145 7.10 -32.12 -5.75
N GLY A 146 8.39 -32.34 -6.01
CA GLY A 146 9.07 -31.98 -7.25
C GLY A 146 9.10 -33.10 -8.28
N SER A 147 8.87 -34.35 -7.86
CA SER A 147 8.79 -35.55 -8.70
C SER A 147 7.42 -36.21 -8.61
N GLY A 148 7.11 -37.06 -9.59
CA GLY A 148 5.85 -37.81 -9.65
C GLY A 148 4.65 -36.97 -10.10
N GLN A 149 4.00 -37.36 -11.19
CA GLN A 149 3.02 -36.50 -11.86
C GLN A 149 1.87 -35.97 -10.95
N TRP A 150 1.35 -36.82 -10.06
CA TRP A 150 0.23 -36.52 -9.17
C TRP A 150 0.54 -37.03 -7.78
N GLU A 151 0.89 -36.13 -6.88
CA GLU A 151 1.33 -36.47 -5.53
C GLU A 151 0.52 -35.75 -4.46
N THR A 152 0.51 -36.28 -3.25
CA THR A 152 -0.16 -35.63 -2.11
C THR A 152 0.80 -34.70 -1.39
N ILE A 153 0.32 -33.51 -0.98
CA ILE A 153 1.04 -32.62 -0.07
C ILE A 153 1.45 -33.38 1.18
N LYS A 154 2.74 -33.33 1.54
CA LYS A 154 3.25 -33.94 2.77
C LYS A 154 3.27 -32.91 3.89
N ALA A 155 3.03 -33.34 5.13
CA ALA A 155 3.06 -32.46 6.30
C ALA A 155 4.01 -33.00 7.36
N TYR A 156 4.77 -32.10 8.00
CA TYR A 156 5.76 -32.45 9.03
C TYR A 156 5.65 -31.50 10.22
N SER A 157 5.84 -32.01 11.43
CA SER A 157 5.93 -31.18 12.62
C SER A 157 7.32 -30.55 12.72
N LEU A 158 7.40 -29.21 12.76
CA LEU A 158 8.66 -28.51 13.03
C LEU A 158 9.11 -28.63 14.48
N LYS A 159 8.40 -29.35 15.36
CA LYS A 159 8.88 -29.62 16.71
C LYS A 159 9.92 -30.73 16.71
N ASP A 160 9.61 -31.84 16.06
CA ASP A 160 10.35 -33.12 16.12
C ASP A 160 10.73 -33.70 14.74
N GLY A 161 10.33 -33.04 13.65
CA GLY A 161 10.65 -33.44 12.28
C GLY A 161 9.86 -34.65 11.78
N GLN A 162 8.87 -35.12 12.55
CA GLN A 162 8.08 -36.29 12.17
C GLN A 162 6.99 -35.93 11.16
N GLU A 163 6.76 -36.82 10.19
CA GLU A 163 5.63 -36.71 9.27
C GLU A 163 4.31 -36.80 10.06
N VAL A 164 3.37 -35.92 9.74
CA VAL A 164 1.98 -36.03 10.19
C VAL A 164 1.25 -36.92 9.18
N PRO A 165 0.78 -38.12 9.57
CA PRO A 165 0.11 -39.00 8.64
C PRO A 165 -1.15 -38.35 8.09
N ASN A 166 -1.28 -38.36 6.77
CA ASN A 166 -2.45 -37.87 6.05
C ASN A 166 -2.94 -38.96 5.10
N ALA A 167 -4.26 -39.04 4.89
CA ALA A 167 -4.80 -40.02 3.95
C ALA A 167 -4.41 -39.65 2.51
N GLU A 168 -3.98 -40.65 1.75
CA GLU A 168 -3.66 -40.49 0.33
C GLU A 168 -4.86 -39.93 -0.45
N GLY A 169 -4.59 -39.02 -1.40
CA GLY A 169 -5.60 -38.49 -2.30
C GLY A 169 -6.40 -37.28 -1.79
N LEU A 170 -6.27 -36.89 -0.51
CA LEU A 170 -7.02 -35.74 0.03
C LEU A 170 -6.51 -34.38 -0.46
N ALA A 171 -5.21 -34.29 -0.79
CA ALA A 171 -4.58 -33.08 -1.29
C ALA A 171 -3.63 -33.41 -2.45
N THR A 172 -4.16 -34.12 -3.45
CA THR A 172 -3.43 -34.40 -4.67
C THR A 172 -3.20 -33.11 -5.45
N ILE A 173 -1.93 -32.88 -5.79
CA ILE A 173 -1.47 -31.75 -6.58
C ILE A 173 -0.61 -32.27 -7.73
N TYR A 174 -0.45 -31.46 -8.77
CA TYR A 174 0.51 -31.75 -9.82
C TYR A 174 1.94 -31.51 -9.30
N TYR A 175 2.93 -32.26 -9.80
CA TYR A 175 4.33 -32.01 -9.43
C TYR A 175 4.71 -30.54 -9.68
N GLN A 176 5.61 -30.04 -8.85
CA GLN A 176 6.09 -28.66 -8.90
C GLN A 176 4.99 -27.61 -8.73
N SER A 177 3.90 -27.93 -8.05
CA SER A 177 2.95 -26.89 -7.65
C SER A 177 3.56 -26.00 -6.56
N THR A 178 3.40 -24.68 -6.69
CA THR A 178 3.78 -23.75 -5.61
C THR A 178 2.70 -23.72 -4.53
N ILE A 179 3.06 -23.33 -3.31
CA ILE A 179 2.21 -23.46 -2.12
C ILE A 179 2.20 -22.18 -1.28
N TYR A 180 1.02 -21.82 -0.75
CA TYR A 180 0.81 -20.62 0.06
C TYR A 180 -0.13 -20.92 1.23
N TYR A 181 0.26 -20.55 2.44
CA TYR A 181 -0.61 -20.69 3.62
C TYR A 181 -1.39 -19.39 3.89
N ASN A 182 -2.68 -19.54 4.16
CA ASN A 182 -3.57 -18.48 4.61
C ASN A 182 -3.92 -18.70 6.08
N GLU A 183 -3.33 -17.87 6.94
CA GLU A 183 -3.54 -17.93 8.39
C GLU A 183 -4.98 -17.61 8.80
N MET A 184 -5.66 -16.70 8.09
CA MET A 184 -7.01 -16.27 8.45
C MET A 184 -8.03 -17.41 8.37
N TYR A 185 -7.87 -18.31 7.40
CA TYR A 185 -8.81 -19.41 7.15
C TYR A 185 -8.26 -20.80 7.44
N ASN A 186 -6.99 -20.94 7.85
CA ASN A 186 -6.28 -22.21 7.95
C ASN A 186 -6.39 -23.03 6.66
N LYS A 187 -6.01 -22.40 5.56
CA LYS A 187 -6.06 -23.02 4.23
C LYS A 187 -4.70 -22.93 3.56
N ILE A 188 -4.44 -23.93 2.74
CA ILE A 188 -3.33 -23.94 1.81
C ILE A 188 -3.88 -23.74 0.41
N TYR A 189 -3.24 -22.88 -0.37
CA TYR A 189 -3.52 -22.71 -1.78
C TYR A 189 -2.32 -23.20 -2.57
N THR A 190 -2.56 -23.96 -3.63
CA THR A 190 -1.51 -24.37 -4.55
C THR A 190 -1.85 -24.00 -5.98
N ILE A 191 -0.83 -23.73 -6.80
CA ILE A 191 -1.00 -23.44 -8.23
C ILE A 191 -0.04 -24.26 -9.07
N THR A 192 -0.54 -24.81 -10.18
CA THR A 192 0.26 -25.66 -11.07
C THR A 192 1.28 -24.84 -11.87
N GLU A 193 2.50 -25.37 -12.01
CA GLU A 193 3.58 -24.69 -12.71
C GLU A 193 3.67 -25.04 -14.20
N GLU A 194 3.72 -26.34 -14.52
CA GLU A 194 4.04 -26.87 -15.86
C GLU A 194 2.82 -27.27 -16.72
N VAL A 195 1.59 -26.99 -16.26
CA VAL A 195 0.35 -27.35 -16.98
C VAL A 195 -0.39 -26.10 -17.46
N SER A 196 -1.03 -26.21 -18.63
CA SER A 196 -1.94 -25.20 -19.16
C SER A 196 -3.27 -25.85 -19.58
N PRO A 197 -4.43 -25.31 -19.18
CA PRO A 197 -4.59 -24.16 -18.28
C PRO A 197 -4.04 -24.43 -16.87
N ARG A 198 -3.64 -23.36 -16.17
CA ARG A 198 -3.16 -23.44 -14.79
C ARG A 198 -4.35 -23.47 -13.84
N ASP A 199 -4.21 -24.28 -12.80
CA ASP A 199 -5.24 -24.48 -11.78
C ASP A 199 -4.77 -24.02 -10.43
N THR A 200 -5.71 -23.48 -9.66
CA THR A 200 -5.49 -23.18 -8.24
C THR A 200 -6.42 -24.06 -7.41
N THR A 201 -5.84 -24.83 -6.50
CA THR A 201 -6.59 -25.67 -5.55
C THR A 201 -6.44 -25.10 -4.14
N ALA A 202 -7.48 -25.29 -3.33
CA ALA A 202 -7.48 -24.96 -1.92
C ALA A 202 -7.57 -26.25 -1.10
N HIS A 203 -6.85 -26.29 0.02
CA HIS A 203 -6.82 -27.40 0.96
C HIS A 203 -7.06 -26.90 2.38
N GLU A 204 -8.09 -27.40 3.03
CA GLU A 204 -8.38 -27.09 4.43
C GLU A 204 -7.43 -27.86 5.34
N VAL A 205 -6.83 -27.17 6.31
CA VAL A 205 -5.84 -27.76 7.19
C VAL A 205 -6.08 -27.48 8.66
N ASN A 206 -5.64 -28.40 9.52
CA ASN A 206 -5.64 -28.24 10.97
C ASN A 206 -4.43 -28.96 11.56
N LYS A 207 -3.42 -28.20 11.98
CA LYS A 207 -2.24 -28.71 12.71
C LYS A 207 -1.55 -29.86 11.98
N GLY A 208 -1.18 -29.64 10.73
CA GLY A 208 -0.56 -30.66 9.86
C GLY A 208 -1.52 -31.68 9.24
N THR A 209 -2.77 -31.77 9.70
CA THR A 209 -3.78 -32.64 9.08
C THR A 209 -4.47 -31.92 7.92
N LEU A 210 -4.48 -32.56 6.75
CA LEU A 210 -5.22 -32.20 5.55
C LEU A 210 -6.66 -32.72 5.70
N ILE A 211 -7.64 -31.82 5.66
CA ILE A 211 -9.05 -32.14 5.92
C ILE A 211 -9.80 -32.39 4.61
N SER A 212 -9.67 -31.47 3.67
CA SER A 212 -10.38 -31.49 2.40
C SER A 212 -9.61 -30.71 1.34
N GLY A 213 -9.91 -30.95 0.07
CA GLY A 213 -9.34 -30.23 -1.06
C GLY A 213 -10.40 -29.94 -2.12
N TYR A 214 -10.30 -28.82 -2.80
CA TYR A 214 -11.14 -28.49 -3.95
C TYR A 214 -10.43 -27.56 -4.94
N ASP A 215 -10.83 -27.68 -6.20
CA ASP A 215 -10.36 -26.81 -7.29
C ASP A 215 -11.14 -25.49 -7.32
N SER A 216 -10.50 -24.47 -7.88
CA SER A 216 -11.14 -23.25 -8.32
C SER A 216 -12.27 -23.55 -9.32
N SER A 217 -13.27 -22.67 -9.39
CA SER A 217 -14.40 -22.86 -10.31
C SER A 217 -14.07 -22.45 -11.76
N TYR A 218 -12.83 -22.06 -12.04
CA TYR A 218 -12.44 -21.23 -13.19
C TYR A 218 -11.35 -21.87 -14.07
N HIS A 219 -11.39 -23.19 -14.24
CA HIS A 219 -10.40 -23.94 -15.02
C HIS A 219 -10.23 -23.40 -16.45
N GLY A 220 -9.20 -22.59 -16.67
CA GLY A 220 -8.91 -21.95 -17.96
C GLY A 220 -9.70 -20.67 -18.28
N ASP A 221 -10.58 -20.20 -17.40
CA ASP A 221 -11.36 -18.97 -17.61
C ASP A 221 -10.48 -17.72 -17.54
N TYR A 222 -9.43 -17.76 -16.71
CA TYR A 222 -8.48 -16.68 -16.53
C TYR A 222 -7.06 -17.12 -16.87
N PHE A 223 -6.30 -16.23 -17.50
CA PHE A 223 -4.87 -16.46 -17.68
C PHE A 223 -4.16 -16.29 -16.32
N LEU A 224 -3.66 -17.39 -15.77
CA LEU A 224 -2.89 -17.41 -14.53
C LEU A 224 -1.40 -17.66 -14.82
N THR A 225 -0.54 -17.03 -14.02
CA THR A 225 0.89 -17.37 -13.88
C THR A 225 1.08 -18.36 -12.72
N ASN A 226 2.28 -18.93 -12.57
CA ASN A 226 2.63 -19.90 -11.52
C ASN A 226 2.94 -19.27 -10.15
N GLN A 227 2.76 -17.95 -9.99
CA GLN A 227 3.11 -17.23 -8.78
C GLN A 227 1.90 -16.46 -8.24
N LEU A 228 1.69 -16.58 -6.93
CA LEU A 228 0.60 -15.94 -6.19
C LEU A 228 1.19 -15.13 -5.04
N LYS A 229 0.37 -14.24 -4.48
CA LYS A 229 0.63 -13.61 -3.18
C LYS A 229 -0.66 -13.38 -2.43
N ILE A 230 -0.70 -13.84 -1.18
CA ILE A 230 -1.83 -13.62 -0.29
C ILE A 230 -1.61 -12.31 0.46
N THR A 231 -2.69 -11.53 0.63
CA THR A 231 -2.60 -10.30 1.41
C THR A 231 -2.36 -10.59 2.89
N PRO A 232 -1.69 -9.69 3.64
CA PRO A 232 -1.44 -9.92 5.07
C PRO A 232 -2.70 -10.11 5.94
N ASP A 233 -3.86 -9.63 5.49
CA ASP A 233 -5.15 -9.86 6.15
C ASP A 233 -5.82 -11.17 5.69
N GLY A 234 -5.23 -11.95 4.80
CA GLY A 234 -5.74 -13.23 4.32
C GLY A 234 -6.98 -13.14 3.43
N LEU A 235 -7.43 -11.93 3.05
CA LEU A 235 -8.71 -11.74 2.35
C LEU A 235 -8.63 -11.85 0.83
N ARG A 236 -7.44 -11.74 0.24
CA ARG A 236 -7.25 -11.71 -1.21
C ARG A 236 -6.01 -12.48 -1.64
N MET A 237 -6.08 -13.03 -2.85
CA MET A 237 -4.97 -13.68 -3.53
C MET A 237 -4.70 -13.00 -4.86
N TYR A 238 -3.48 -12.49 -5.03
CA TYR A 238 -3.03 -11.82 -6.23
C TYR A 238 -2.22 -12.79 -7.07
N ASN A 239 -2.65 -13.06 -8.30
CA ASN A 239 -1.81 -13.75 -9.26
C ASN A 239 -0.93 -12.74 -10.01
N ASN A 240 0.29 -13.14 -10.33
CA ASN A 240 1.22 -12.31 -11.11
C ASN A 240 0.73 -12.00 -12.54
N SER A 241 -0.37 -12.61 -13.00
CA SER A 241 -1.06 -12.18 -14.22
C SER A 241 -1.84 -10.87 -14.10
N GLY A 242 -2.07 -10.38 -12.87
CA GLY A 242 -2.93 -9.22 -12.58
C GLY A 242 -4.31 -9.59 -12.05
N ILE A 243 -4.70 -10.86 -12.14
CA ILE A 243 -5.98 -11.38 -11.64
C ILE A 243 -5.96 -11.47 -10.12
N VAL A 244 -7.02 -11.00 -9.48
CA VAL A 244 -7.18 -11.00 -8.03
C VAL A 244 -8.44 -11.77 -7.65
N PHE A 245 -8.30 -12.67 -6.68
CA PHE A 245 -9.39 -13.47 -6.13
C PHE A 245 -9.70 -13.04 -4.69
N LEU A 246 -10.98 -13.10 -4.31
CA LEU A 246 -11.42 -13.08 -2.92
C LEU A 246 -11.18 -14.45 -2.29
N LEU A 247 -10.73 -14.44 -1.05
CA LEU A 247 -10.56 -15.66 -0.25
C LEU A 247 -11.59 -15.69 0.87
N ALA A 248 -12.12 -16.88 1.15
CA ALA A 248 -13.14 -17.10 2.17
C ALA A 248 -12.94 -18.41 2.92
N SER A 249 -13.53 -18.49 4.12
CA SER A 249 -13.51 -19.72 4.92
C SER A 249 -14.29 -20.88 4.29
N LEU A 250 -15.36 -20.59 3.54
CA LEU A 250 -16.22 -21.60 2.91
C LEU A 250 -15.99 -21.65 1.40
N ARG A 251 -15.97 -22.87 0.83
CA ARG A 251 -15.78 -23.10 -0.61
C ARG A 251 -16.64 -22.23 -1.52
N TYR A 252 -17.90 -21.99 -1.16
CA TYR A 252 -18.86 -21.26 -2.02
C TYR A 252 -18.46 -19.81 -2.33
N GLY A 253 -17.62 -19.18 -1.50
CA GLY A 253 -17.12 -17.81 -1.74
C GLY A 253 -15.60 -17.72 -1.77
N ASP A 254 -14.91 -18.85 -1.87
CA ASP A 254 -13.45 -18.91 -1.87
C ASP A 254 -12.91 -18.95 -3.29
N MET A 255 -11.76 -18.32 -3.52
CA MET A 255 -11.17 -18.11 -4.84
C MET A 255 -12.14 -17.48 -5.86
N GLU A 256 -13.06 -16.63 -5.41
CA GLU A 256 -14.00 -15.92 -6.29
C GLU A 256 -13.26 -14.81 -7.05
N PHE A 257 -13.44 -14.72 -8.36
CA PHE A 257 -12.85 -13.63 -9.12
C PHE A 257 -13.32 -12.28 -8.58
N HIS A 258 -12.38 -11.37 -8.32
CA HIS A 258 -12.69 -10.04 -7.81
C HIS A 258 -12.51 -8.97 -8.88
N TYR A 259 -11.29 -8.85 -9.41
CA TYR A 259 -10.94 -7.88 -10.44
C TYR A 259 -9.64 -8.24 -11.14
N ASP A 260 -9.36 -7.53 -12.24
CA ASP A 260 -8.11 -7.60 -13.00
C ASP A 260 -7.41 -6.23 -12.97
N LEU A 261 -6.13 -6.22 -12.63
CA LEU A 261 -5.27 -5.03 -12.69
C LEU A 261 -4.90 -4.63 -14.13
N GLY A 262 -5.18 -5.47 -15.12
CA GLY A 262 -4.99 -5.21 -16.55
C GLY A 262 -3.53 -5.25 -17.01
N LYS A 263 -2.60 -5.71 -16.15
CA LYS A 263 -1.18 -5.87 -16.45
C LYS A 263 -0.61 -7.06 -15.70
N LYS A 264 0.57 -7.51 -16.13
CA LYS A 264 1.35 -8.56 -15.47
C LYS A 264 2.38 -7.97 -14.53
N TYR A 265 2.70 -8.72 -13.48
CA TYR A 265 3.62 -8.32 -12.42
C TYR A 265 4.57 -9.46 -12.07
N ASN A 266 5.75 -9.12 -11.56
CA ASN A 266 6.71 -10.09 -11.03
C ASN A 266 6.45 -10.43 -9.56
N ASP A 267 5.89 -9.49 -8.80
CA ASP A 267 5.56 -9.66 -7.37
C ASP A 267 4.67 -8.51 -6.88
N TYR A 268 4.13 -8.65 -5.67
CA TYR A 268 3.36 -7.64 -4.96
C TYR A 268 3.91 -7.37 -3.56
N ALA A 269 3.62 -6.21 -2.98
CA ALA A 269 3.76 -6.00 -1.55
C ALA A 269 2.64 -5.09 -1.04
N PHE A 270 2.33 -5.18 0.25
CA PHE A 270 1.13 -4.58 0.81
C PHE A 270 1.46 -3.71 2.01
N ASN A 271 0.99 -2.48 1.98
CA ASN A 271 0.89 -1.61 3.14
C ASN A 271 -0.59 -1.35 3.42
N ILE A 272 -1.20 -2.27 4.16
CA ILE A 272 -2.63 -2.20 4.49
C ILE A 272 -2.95 -0.95 5.32
N LYS A 273 -2.03 -0.56 6.23
CA LYS A 273 -2.21 0.59 7.13
C LYS A 273 -2.40 1.90 6.36
N ASP A 274 -1.63 2.11 5.29
CA ASP A 274 -1.74 3.31 4.46
C ASP A 274 -2.58 3.06 3.18
N SER A 275 -3.29 1.92 3.12
CA SER A 275 -4.11 1.51 2.00
C SER A 275 -3.35 1.54 0.66
N ARG A 276 -2.21 0.84 0.58
CA ARG A 276 -1.39 0.72 -0.63
C ARG A 276 -1.09 -0.72 -1.02
N ILE A 277 -1.13 -0.97 -2.32
CA ILE A 277 -0.57 -2.15 -2.99
C ILE A 277 0.57 -1.66 -3.86
N TYR A 278 1.71 -2.33 -3.78
CA TYR A 278 2.85 -2.14 -4.68
C TYR A 278 2.91 -3.36 -5.59
N ALA A 279 3.00 -3.15 -6.90
CA ALA A 279 3.01 -4.20 -7.89
C ALA A 279 4.21 -4.03 -8.81
N ALA A 280 5.14 -4.97 -8.80
CA ALA A 280 6.38 -4.91 -9.58
C ALA A 280 6.07 -5.20 -11.05
N ASN A 281 6.01 -4.16 -11.88
CA ASN A 281 5.60 -4.32 -13.28
C ASN A 281 6.67 -5.10 -14.06
N VAL A 282 6.24 -6.07 -14.88
CA VAL A 282 7.14 -6.89 -15.70
C VAL A 282 7.96 -6.05 -16.69
N ASP A 283 7.43 -4.92 -17.13
CA ASP A 283 8.06 -3.98 -18.06
C ASP A 283 8.98 -2.97 -17.36
N GLY A 284 9.10 -3.03 -16.03
CA GLY A 284 9.96 -2.16 -15.22
C GLY A 284 9.20 -1.18 -14.34
N GLY A 285 9.84 -0.78 -13.23
CA GLY A 285 9.24 0.06 -12.21
C GLY A 285 8.20 -0.67 -11.34
N ILE A 286 7.48 0.11 -10.53
CA ILE A 286 6.50 -0.40 -9.56
C ILE A 286 5.21 0.42 -9.69
N ASP A 287 4.11 -0.23 -10.01
CA ASP A 287 2.78 0.39 -10.01
C ASP A 287 2.22 0.40 -8.59
N VAL A 288 1.60 1.50 -8.20
CA VAL A 288 1.03 1.69 -6.87
C VAL A 288 -0.48 1.85 -7.00
N TYR A 289 -1.21 0.99 -6.30
CA TYR A 289 -2.66 0.99 -6.24
C TYR A 289 -3.14 1.29 -4.83
N SER A 290 -4.37 1.76 -4.71
CA SER A 290 -5.06 1.84 -3.43
C SER A 290 -5.51 0.45 -2.99
N TYR A 291 -5.20 0.06 -1.77
CA TYR A 291 -5.63 -1.24 -1.24
C TYR A 291 -7.17 -1.35 -1.10
N LYS A 292 -7.83 -0.24 -0.75
CA LYS A 292 -9.27 -0.23 -0.44
C LYS A 292 -10.19 -0.34 -1.66
N ASN A 293 -9.86 0.40 -2.71
CA ASN A 293 -10.70 0.50 -3.91
C ASN A 293 -9.99 0.07 -5.20
N HIS A 294 -8.72 -0.35 -5.10
CA HIS A 294 -7.93 -0.91 -6.20
C HIS A 294 -7.63 0.07 -7.35
N ASP A 295 -7.90 1.37 -7.14
CA ASP A 295 -7.58 2.41 -8.09
C ASP A 295 -6.06 2.51 -8.28
N PHE A 296 -5.63 2.62 -9.53
CA PHE A 296 -4.27 3.02 -9.86
C PHE A 296 -4.01 4.43 -9.32
N LEU A 297 -2.90 4.60 -8.60
CA LEU A 297 -2.53 5.88 -8.00
C LEU A 297 -1.41 6.53 -8.81
N TYR A 298 -0.29 5.82 -8.96
CA TYR A 298 0.88 6.28 -9.70
C TYR A 298 1.84 5.11 -9.95
N SER A 299 2.86 5.33 -10.79
CA SER A 299 3.97 4.40 -10.96
C SER A 299 5.27 5.04 -10.48
N ILE A 300 6.08 4.26 -9.79
CA ILE A 300 7.48 4.54 -9.52
C ILE A 300 8.25 4.08 -10.75
N LYS A 301 8.44 5.01 -11.70
CA LYS A 301 9.11 4.70 -12.97
C LYS A 301 10.59 4.44 -12.73
N SER A 302 11.08 3.31 -13.25
CA SER A 302 12.49 2.95 -13.30
C SER A 302 12.74 2.07 -14.52
N SER A 303 13.94 2.14 -15.09
CA SER A 303 14.41 1.15 -16.07
C SER A 303 14.74 -0.20 -15.43
N ALA A 304 14.85 -0.25 -14.09
CA ALA A 304 15.08 -1.48 -13.35
C ALA A 304 13.83 -2.38 -13.37
N ILE A 305 14.06 -3.67 -13.59
CA ILE A 305 13.02 -4.70 -13.53
C ILE A 305 12.98 -5.23 -12.09
N THR A 306 11.97 -4.84 -11.34
CA THR A 306 11.78 -5.34 -9.97
C THR A 306 11.28 -6.77 -10.02
N LYS A 307 11.96 -7.70 -9.33
CA LYS A 307 11.67 -9.13 -9.33
C LYS A 307 10.92 -9.59 -8.08
N LYS A 308 11.24 -9.01 -6.92
CA LYS A 308 10.58 -9.31 -5.64
C LYS A 308 10.35 -8.04 -4.85
N LEU A 309 9.25 -8.01 -4.10
CA LEU A 309 8.82 -6.91 -3.25
C LEU A 309 8.48 -7.42 -1.85
N HIS A 310 8.95 -6.70 -0.85
CA HIS A 310 8.55 -6.87 0.55
C HIS A 310 8.16 -5.52 1.14
N TYR A 311 7.28 -5.52 2.15
CA TYR A 311 6.90 -4.29 2.85
C TYR A 311 6.84 -4.52 4.36
N ARG A 312 7.38 -3.58 5.13
CA ARG A 312 7.22 -3.54 6.59
C ARG A 312 7.17 -2.13 7.16
N ASP A 313 8.30 -1.45 7.15
CA ASP A 313 8.51 -0.07 7.60
C ASP A 313 9.00 0.81 6.44
N GLY A 314 8.71 0.38 5.22
CA GLY A 314 9.21 0.88 3.96
C GLY A 314 9.13 -0.24 2.93
N LEU A 315 9.33 0.11 1.66
CA LEU A 315 9.35 -0.88 0.59
C LEU A 315 10.78 -1.42 0.44
N ILE A 316 10.90 -2.74 0.41
CA ILE A 316 12.14 -3.43 0.07
C ILE A 316 11.94 -4.02 -1.32
N SER A 317 12.84 -3.71 -2.24
CA SER A 317 12.80 -4.21 -3.62
C SER A 317 14.08 -4.94 -3.99
N ILE A 318 13.94 -6.10 -4.61
CA ILE A 318 15.03 -6.80 -5.29
C ILE A 318 14.82 -6.61 -6.79
N TYR A 319 15.78 -5.99 -7.47
CA TYR A 319 15.63 -5.64 -8.88
C TYR A 319 16.88 -5.94 -9.71
N LEU A 320 16.64 -6.11 -11.01
CA LEU A 320 17.66 -6.28 -12.03
C LEU A 320 17.88 -4.96 -12.77
N GLU A 321 19.12 -4.50 -12.79
CA GLU A 321 19.55 -3.32 -13.56
C GLU A 321 20.93 -3.57 -14.15
N ASN A 322 21.12 -3.33 -15.45
CA ASN A 322 22.39 -3.56 -16.15
C ASN A 322 22.98 -4.97 -15.92
N ASN A 323 22.11 -5.99 -15.97
CA ASN A 323 22.44 -7.40 -15.73
C ASN A 323 23.03 -7.68 -14.33
N ARG A 324 22.71 -6.84 -13.34
CA ARG A 324 23.13 -6.95 -11.95
C ARG A 324 21.93 -6.85 -11.02
N TYR A 325 21.93 -7.69 -9.99
CA TYR A 325 20.90 -7.72 -8.97
C TYR A 325 21.25 -6.81 -7.80
N TYR A 326 20.28 -6.02 -7.37
CA TYR A 326 20.39 -5.11 -6.23
C TYR A 326 19.23 -5.32 -5.27
N LEU A 327 19.49 -5.08 -4.00
CA LEU A 327 18.51 -4.91 -2.95
C LEU A 327 18.47 -3.44 -2.56
N ASP A 328 17.28 -2.85 -2.54
CA ASP A 328 17.09 -1.46 -2.14
C ASP A 328 15.98 -1.35 -1.10
N TYR A 329 16.12 -0.38 -0.20
CA TYR A 329 15.18 -0.06 0.84
C TYR A 329 14.76 1.39 0.73
N SER A 330 13.47 1.60 0.46
CA SER A 330 12.84 2.90 0.46
C SER A 330 12.00 3.07 1.75
N PRO A 331 12.55 3.71 2.80
CA PRO A 331 11.81 4.00 4.04
C PRO A 331 10.62 4.94 3.80
N ILE A 332 10.65 5.67 2.68
CA ILE A 332 9.79 6.80 2.39
C ILE A 332 9.11 6.54 1.04
N PHE A 333 8.02 5.78 1.08
CA PHE A 333 6.84 6.20 0.30
C PHE A 333 5.90 7.09 1.14
N GLY A 334 6.20 7.26 2.43
CA GLY A 334 5.56 8.26 3.28
C GLY A 334 5.90 9.67 2.81
N ASP A 335 4.89 10.45 2.43
CA ASP A 335 5.02 11.88 2.13
C ASP A 335 5.69 12.33 0.80
N GLN A 336 5.81 11.48 -0.23
CA GLN A 336 5.09 11.92 -1.43
C GLN A 336 3.63 11.76 -1.06
N LYS A 337 3.07 12.73 -0.32
CA LYS A 337 1.67 12.67 0.15
C LYS A 337 0.91 12.14 -1.04
N ALA A 338 0.30 10.97 -0.84
CA ALA A 338 -0.82 10.51 -1.64
C ALA A 338 -1.45 11.74 -2.26
N SER A 339 -1.46 11.85 -3.60
CA SER A 339 -2.15 12.90 -4.33
C SER A 339 -3.38 13.23 -3.50
N ILE A 340 -3.41 14.40 -2.85
CA ILE A 340 -4.23 14.64 -1.64
C ILE A 340 -5.53 13.88 -1.84
N VAL A 341 -5.70 12.75 -1.13
CA VAL A 341 -6.96 12.00 -1.27
C VAL A 341 -7.92 12.89 -0.54
N PHE A 342 -8.60 13.72 -1.32
CA PHE A 342 -9.63 14.59 -0.81
C PHE A 342 -10.78 13.64 -0.46
N GLU A 343 -10.80 13.13 0.77
CA GLU A 343 -11.89 12.29 1.25
C GLU A 343 -13.22 13.07 1.37
N GLY A 344 -13.17 14.38 1.15
CA GLY A 344 -14.35 15.21 0.96
C GLY A 344 -14.97 15.02 -0.42
N ASP A 345 -16.28 14.74 -0.45
CA ASP A 345 -17.11 14.57 -1.65
C ASP A 345 -16.85 15.64 -2.74
N TYR A 346 -16.49 16.87 -2.34
CA TYR A 346 -16.33 18.01 -3.24
C TYR A 346 -15.29 17.84 -4.35
N LEU A 347 -14.22 17.07 -4.14
CA LEU A 347 -13.15 16.94 -5.14
C LEU A 347 -13.17 15.63 -5.91
N ASN A 348 -13.98 14.65 -5.48
CA ASN A 348 -14.11 13.36 -6.14
C ASN A 348 -15.28 13.32 -7.14
N SER A 349 -16.19 14.32 -7.13
CA SER A 349 -17.38 14.36 -7.99
C SER A 349 -17.47 15.64 -8.83
N ILE A 350 -16.45 15.93 -9.66
CA ILE A 350 -16.40 17.17 -10.44
C ILE A 350 -17.21 17.00 -11.71
N ASN A 351 -18.52 17.15 -11.60
CA ASN A 351 -19.46 17.16 -12.72
C ASN A 351 -19.75 18.59 -13.23
N HIS A 352 -18.91 19.58 -12.88
CA HIS A 352 -19.12 20.99 -13.21
C HIS A 352 -17.91 21.65 -13.90
N LYS A 353 -18.14 22.77 -14.59
CA LYS A 353 -17.10 23.53 -15.32
C LYS A 353 -16.40 24.64 -14.52
N HIS A 354 -16.75 24.79 -13.23
CA HIS A 354 -16.17 25.82 -12.37
C HIS A 354 -14.83 25.40 -11.76
N PRO A 355 -13.98 26.36 -11.36
CA PRO A 355 -12.78 26.06 -10.56
C PRO A 355 -13.15 25.41 -9.23
N MET A 356 -12.43 24.35 -8.85
CA MET A 356 -12.56 23.71 -7.53
C MET A 356 -11.61 24.28 -6.48
N ALA A 357 -10.51 24.92 -6.90
CA ALA A 357 -9.51 25.42 -5.98
C ALA A 357 -8.74 26.61 -6.54
N ARG A 358 -8.00 27.29 -5.67
CA ARG A 358 -6.96 28.24 -6.03
C ARG A 358 -5.60 27.65 -5.70
N LEU A 359 -4.74 27.59 -6.70
CA LEU A 359 -3.36 27.17 -6.56
C LEU A 359 -2.48 28.41 -6.40
N ASN A 360 -1.72 28.48 -5.31
CA ASN A 360 -0.70 29.48 -5.09
C ASN A 360 0.69 28.89 -5.33
N ILE A 361 1.48 29.53 -6.18
CA ILE A 361 2.85 29.11 -6.49
C ILE A 361 3.79 29.69 -5.43
N LYS A 362 4.46 28.82 -4.66
CA LYS A 362 5.41 29.20 -3.60
C LYS A 362 6.86 29.21 -4.08
N GLN A 363 7.17 28.44 -5.11
CA GLN A 363 8.47 28.36 -5.79
C GLN A 363 8.25 28.17 -7.29
N GLU A 364 9.29 28.45 -8.08
CA GLU A 364 9.20 28.30 -9.54
C GLU A 364 8.86 26.85 -9.93
N VAL A 365 7.87 26.68 -10.82
CA VAL A 365 7.42 25.38 -11.33
C VAL A 365 7.03 25.48 -12.81
N PRO A 366 7.22 24.40 -13.59
CA PRO A 366 6.83 24.41 -14.99
C PRO A 366 5.31 24.37 -15.14
N LEU A 367 4.77 25.29 -15.93
CA LEU A 367 3.45 25.16 -16.55
C LEU A 367 3.59 24.22 -17.74
N LEU A 368 2.81 23.14 -17.71
CA LEU A 368 2.82 22.10 -18.71
C LEU A 368 1.62 22.24 -19.63
N ARG A 369 1.76 21.86 -20.89
CA ARG A 369 0.65 21.65 -21.83
C ARG A 369 0.53 20.15 -22.08
N LYS A 370 -0.70 19.62 -22.01
CA LYS A 370 -0.97 18.21 -22.32
C LYS A 370 -1.17 18.04 -23.82
N GLU A 371 -0.40 17.14 -24.42
CA GLU A 371 -0.44 16.85 -25.85
C GLU A 371 -1.48 15.74 -26.16
N ALA A 372 -1.84 15.59 -27.44
CA ALA A 372 -2.86 14.62 -27.87
C ALA A 372 -2.50 13.16 -27.52
N ASN A 373 -1.21 12.84 -27.44
CA ASN A 373 -0.70 11.52 -27.04
C ASN A 373 -0.66 11.32 -25.51
N GLY A 374 -1.21 12.25 -24.72
CA GLY A 374 -1.23 12.21 -23.26
C GLY A 374 0.08 12.66 -22.57
N SER A 375 1.12 12.98 -23.33
CA SER A 375 2.38 13.51 -22.77
C SER A 375 2.26 14.98 -22.36
N TYR A 376 3.25 15.47 -21.62
CA TYR A 376 3.30 16.85 -21.14
C TYR A 376 4.55 17.56 -21.68
N THR A 377 4.38 18.75 -22.25
CA THR A 377 5.47 19.63 -22.68
C THR A 377 5.51 20.88 -21.81
N VAL A 378 6.72 21.41 -21.53
CA VAL A 378 6.84 22.67 -20.76
C VAL A 378 6.42 23.83 -21.67
N PHE A 379 5.39 24.56 -21.26
CA PHE A 379 4.92 25.76 -21.96
C PHE A 379 5.64 27.01 -21.46
N LYS A 380 5.76 27.18 -20.13
CA LYS A 380 6.54 28.26 -19.49
C LYS A 380 6.84 27.93 -18.03
N GLN A 381 7.66 28.74 -17.37
CA GLN A 381 7.81 28.70 -15.92
C GLN A 381 6.78 29.60 -15.22
N LEU A 382 6.18 29.10 -14.14
CA LEU A 382 5.33 29.86 -13.22
C LEU A 382 6.18 30.41 -12.08
N LYS A 383 5.99 31.68 -11.74
CA LYS A 383 6.78 32.37 -10.73
C LYS A 383 6.15 32.26 -9.34
N LYS A 384 7.00 32.32 -8.31
CA LYS A 384 6.57 32.49 -6.92
C LYS A 384 5.61 33.68 -6.80
N GLY A 385 4.49 33.47 -6.12
CA GLY A 385 3.43 34.45 -5.89
C GLY A 385 2.29 34.40 -6.89
N GLU A 386 2.45 33.71 -8.03
CA GLU A 386 1.36 33.55 -9.00
C GLU A 386 0.23 32.71 -8.43
N ASN A 387 -1.00 33.01 -8.85
CA ASN A 387 -2.21 32.32 -8.41
C ASN A 387 -3.02 31.84 -9.62
N TYR A 388 -3.40 30.57 -9.60
CA TYR A 388 -4.15 29.93 -10.66
C TYR A 388 -5.45 29.33 -10.13
N ARG A 389 -6.43 29.23 -11.00
CA ARG A 389 -7.65 28.45 -10.75
C ARG A 389 -7.38 27.01 -11.17
N THR A 390 -7.75 26.07 -10.33
CA THR A 390 -7.66 24.64 -10.64
C THR A 390 -9.05 24.12 -10.94
N PHE A 391 -9.19 23.36 -12.02
CA PHE A 391 -10.46 22.83 -12.55
C PHE A 391 -10.59 21.32 -12.46
N ALA A 392 -9.48 20.60 -12.26
CA ALA A 392 -9.44 19.16 -12.06
C ALA A 392 -8.11 18.76 -11.40
N VAL A 393 -8.13 17.58 -10.79
CA VAL A 393 -6.92 16.84 -10.42
C VAL A 393 -6.85 15.63 -11.34
N GLU A 394 -5.75 15.44 -12.04
CA GLU A 394 -5.51 14.29 -12.92
C GLU A 394 -4.21 13.61 -12.50
N GLY A 395 -4.31 12.50 -11.75
CA GLY A 395 -3.17 11.86 -11.10
C GLY A 395 -2.39 12.86 -10.24
N ASN A 396 -1.12 13.08 -10.57
CA ASN A 396 -0.24 14.04 -9.89
C ASN A 396 -0.21 15.44 -10.53
N TYR A 397 -1.23 15.82 -11.29
CA TYR A 397 -1.30 17.12 -11.96
C TYR A 397 -2.55 17.91 -11.57
N TYR A 398 -2.39 19.23 -11.42
CA TYR A 398 -3.50 20.17 -11.31
C TYR A 398 -3.82 20.75 -12.69
N HIS A 399 -5.04 20.52 -13.18
CA HIS A 399 -5.52 21.12 -14.43
C HIS A 399 -5.90 22.58 -14.18
N LEU A 400 -5.20 23.51 -14.86
CA LEU A 400 -5.38 24.95 -14.73
C LEU A 400 -6.35 25.54 -15.78
N GLY A 401 -6.98 24.67 -16.58
CA GLY A 401 -7.87 25.03 -17.68
C GLY A 401 -7.13 25.11 -19.02
N GLY A 402 -7.85 24.98 -20.13
CA GLY A 402 -7.29 25.12 -21.49
C GLY A 402 -6.21 24.11 -21.86
N GLY A 403 -6.18 22.93 -21.22
CA GLY A 403 -5.17 21.91 -21.46
C GLY A 403 -3.82 22.17 -20.77
N TYR A 404 -3.78 23.12 -19.83
CA TYR A 404 -2.58 23.42 -19.05
C TYR A 404 -2.60 22.77 -17.68
N TYR A 405 -1.44 22.31 -17.24
CA TYR A 405 -1.26 21.53 -16.03
C TYR A 405 -0.03 21.98 -15.26
N VAL A 406 -0.01 21.73 -13.96
CA VAL A 406 1.20 21.82 -13.16
C VAL A 406 1.31 20.58 -12.31
N LYS A 407 2.51 20.01 -12.23
CA LYS A 407 2.77 18.83 -11.42
C LYS A 407 2.65 19.21 -9.94
N HIS A 408 1.95 18.40 -9.16
CA HIS A 408 1.77 18.62 -7.73
C HIS A 408 3.09 18.45 -6.98
N GLU A 409 3.53 19.50 -6.29
CA GLU A 409 4.72 19.50 -5.43
C GLU A 409 4.43 20.30 -4.13
N ASN A 410 4.19 19.61 -3.01
CA ASN A 410 3.71 20.20 -1.74
C ASN A 410 4.53 21.40 -1.23
N ASN A 411 5.84 21.39 -1.45
CA ASN A 411 6.77 22.45 -1.03
C ASN A 411 6.80 23.64 -2.00
N LYS A 412 6.39 23.45 -3.26
CA LYS A 412 6.42 24.49 -4.30
C LYS A 412 5.08 25.16 -4.55
N MET A 413 3.98 24.61 -4.04
CA MET A 413 2.66 25.20 -4.19
C MET A 413 1.77 24.99 -2.96
N GLY A 414 0.64 25.69 -2.94
CA GLY A 414 -0.43 25.49 -1.94
C GLY A 414 -1.78 25.55 -2.62
N LEU A 415 -2.62 24.55 -2.37
CA LEU A 415 -3.96 24.47 -2.95
C LEU A 415 -5.01 24.86 -1.90
N MET A 416 -5.68 25.99 -2.10
CA MET A 416 -6.80 26.43 -1.25
C MET A 416 -8.12 26.00 -1.88
N ILE A 417 -8.84 25.11 -1.21
CA ILE A 417 -10.08 24.51 -1.72
C ILE A 417 -11.34 25.26 -1.26
N GLY A 418 -11.24 26.05 -0.19
CA GLY A 418 -12.35 26.87 0.28
C GLY A 418 -12.01 27.59 1.59
N ARG A 419 -13.06 27.92 2.35
CA ARG A 419 -12.96 28.62 3.62
C ARG A 419 -13.95 28.08 4.64
N LEU A 420 -13.67 28.29 5.92
CA LEU A 420 -14.61 28.05 7.01
C LEU A 420 -15.30 29.36 7.42
N VAL A 421 -16.60 29.24 7.69
CA VAL A 421 -17.36 30.16 8.52
C VAL A 421 -17.36 29.60 9.93
N ILE A 422 -16.85 30.36 10.88
CA ILE A 422 -16.89 30.01 12.29
C ILE A 422 -18.21 30.51 12.86
N ARG A 423 -19.18 29.60 13.05
CA ARG A 423 -20.52 29.89 13.59
C ARG A 423 -20.47 30.11 15.09
N LYS A 424 -19.63 29.34 15.78
CA LYS A 424 -19.34 29.47 17.21
C LYS A 424 -17.83 29.34 17.42
N GLU A 425 -17.33 30.04 18.42
CA GLU A 425 -15.93 29.95 18.83
C GLU A 425 -15.47 28.48 18.92
N THR A 426 -14.34 28.17 18.28
CA THR A 426 -13.78 26.81 18.18
C THR A 426 -12.27 26.82 18.37
N THR A 427 -11.64 25.65 18.48
CA THR A 427 -10.21 25.51 18.69
C THR A 427 -9.47 25.22 17.39
N LEU A 428 -8.41 25.99 17.14
CA LEU A 428 -7.36 25.64 16.19
C LEU A 428 -6.35 24.74 16.89
N TYR A 429 -6.08 23.57 16.33
CA TYR A 429 -5.14 22.59 16.85
C TYR A 429 -3.83 22.66 16.07
N SER A 430 -2.70 22.48 16.77
CA SER A 430 -1.37 22.36 16.18
C SER A 430 -1.14 20.97 15.56
N PRO A 431 -0.05 20.78 14.78
CA PRO A 431 0.26 19.50 14.15
C PRO A 431 0.36 18.31 15.12
N ASN A 432 0.76 18.56 16.37
CA ASN A 432 0.82 17.54 17.43
C ASN A 432 -0.51 17.33 18.18
N GLY A 433 -1.61 17.89 17.68
CA GLY A 433 -2.96 17.74 18.25
C GLY A 433 -3.25 18.57 19.50
N LYS A 434 -2.33 19.42 19.96
CA LYS A 434 -2.57 20.32 21.09
C LYS A 434 -3.42 21.52 20.66
N PRO A 435 -4.28 22.07 21.55
CA PRO A 435 -4.91 23.36 21.32
C PRO A 435 -3.84 24.43 21.09
N TYR A 436 -3.90 25.14 19.96
CA TYR A 436 -3.00 26.24 19.63
C TYR A 436 -3.61 27.59 20.01
N ARG A 437 -4.84 27.86 19.55
CA ARG A 437 -5.62 29.04 19.96
C ARG A 437 -7.12 28.87 19.73
N SER A 438 -7.88 29.78 20.31
CA SER A 438 -9.29 29.96 19.97
C SER A 438 -9.45 30.71 18.64
N VAL A 439 -10.46 30.32 17.85
CA VAL A 439 -10.86 30.92 16.58
C VAL A 439 -12.24 31.54 16.76
N LYS A 440 -12.32 32.85 16.54
CA LYS A 440 -13.53 33.63 16.88
C LYS A 440 -14.64 33.46 15.86
N THR A 441 -15.88 33.64 16.29
CA THR A 441 -17.03 33.73 15.37
C THR A 441 -16.76 34.75 14.27
N ASN A 442 -17.15 34.41 13.03
CA ASN A 442 -16.90 35.18 11.80
C ASN A 442 -15.45 35.31 11.35
N GLU A 443 -14.47 34.71 12.04
CA GLU A 443 -13.11 34.62 11.52
C GLU A 443 -13.09 33.74 10.24
N LEU A 444 -12.44 34.22 9.17
CA LEU A 444 -12.37 33.48 7.91
C LEU A 444 -11.08 32.66 7.87
N ILE A 445 -11.23 31.35 7.91
CA ILE A 445 -10.09 30.42 7.88
C ILE A 445 -10.01 29.76 6.51
N ARG A 446 -8.82 29.76 5.90
CA ARG A 446 -8.58 29.04 4.64
C ARG A 446 -8.51 27.55 4.89
N VAL A 447 -9.02 26.76 3.95
CA VAL A 447 -8.97 25.30 3.99
C VAL A 447 -8.19 24.79 2.80
N TYR A 448 -7.26 23.87 3.07
CA TYR A 448 -6.37 23.26 2.07
C TYR A 448 -6.77 21.80 1.77
N SER A 449 -7.32 21.10 2.76
CA SER A 449 -7.95 19.79 2.63
C SER A 449 -8.91 19.55 3.80
N TYR A 450 -9.76 18.52 3.73
CA TYR A 450 -10.58 18.10 4.86
C TYR A 450 -10.96 16.62 4.76
N ASP A 451 -11.33 16.06 5.90
CA ASP A 451 -11.93 14.73 6.04
C ASP A 451 -13.20 14.82 6.91
N LYS A 452 -13.76 13.67 7.31
CA LYS A 452 -14.97 13.63 8.14
C LYS A 452 -14.79 14.25 9.54
N ASN A 453 -13.56 14.35 10.03
CA ASN A 453 -13.23 14.72 11.40
C ASN A 453 -12.57 16.10 11.52
N LYS A 454 -11.90 16.61 10.48
CA LYS A 454 -11.14 17.87 10.54
C LYS A 454 -10.98 18.57 9.19
N PHE A 455 -10.72 19.87 9.27
CA PHE A 455 -10.30 20.75 8.19
C PHE A 455 -8.82 21.12 8.36
N ASP A 456 -7.98 20.83 7.37
CA ASP A 456 -6.59 21.30 7.31
C ASP A 456 -6.57 22.77 6.90
N VAL A 457 -5.97 23.61 7.75
CA VAL A 457 -5.91 25.06 7.58
C VAL A 457 -4.48 25.57 7.29
N GLY A 458 -3.58 24.65 6.95
CA GLY A 458 -2.21 24.91 6.52
C GLY A 458 -1.18 24.69 7.63
N GLY A 459 0.05 24.34 7.23
CA GLY A 459 1.17 24.14 8.17
C GLY A 459 0.98 22.99 9.16
N GLY A 460 0.09 22.04 8.85
CA GLY A 460 -0.30 20.93 9.73
C GLY A 460 -1.30 21.32 10.83
N TYR A 461 -1.74 22.58 10.88
CA TYR A 461 -2.79 23.01 11.79
C TYR A 461 -4.16 22.58 11.27
N TYR A 462 -5.09 22.32 12.17
CA TYR A 462 -6.44 21.90 11.79
C TYR A 462 -7.53 22.41 12.74
N ILE A 463 -8.75 22.48 12.24
CA ILE A 463 -9.97 22.73 13.02
C ILE A 463 -10.85 21.48 12.91
N LYS A 464 -11.47 21.04 14.01
CA LYS A 464 -12.38 19.89 13.98
C LYS A 464 -13.59 20.17 13.08
N ASN A 465 -14.02 19.16 12.35
CA ASN A 465 -15.24 19.21 11.54
C ASN A 465 -16.44 18.93 12.45
N ASP A 466 -16.99 19.99 13.03
CA ASP A 466 -18.14 19.93 13.93
C ASP A 466 -19.15 21.03 13.60
N ARG A 467 -20.27 21.05 14.32
CA ARG A 467 -21.37 22.00 14.12
C ARG A 467 -21.00 23.48 14.31
N ASN A 468 -19.84 23.79 14.88
CA ASN A 468 -19.39 25.15 15.14
C ASN A 468 -18.78 25.80 13.89
N VAL A 469 -18.49 25.02 12.85
CA VAL A 469 -17.88 25.51 11.62
C VAL A 469 -18.68 25.07 10.40
N GLU A 470 -18.52 25.80 9.31
CA GLU A 470 -19.17 25.47 8.04
C GLU A 470 -18.24 25.78 6.87
N PHE A 471 -17.99 24.79 6.01
CA PHE A 471 -17.12 24.92 4.86
C PHE A 471 -17.86 25.45 3.63
N TYR A 472 -17.29 26.41 2.92
CA TYR A 472 -17.85 26.91 1.67
C TYR A 472 -16.76 27.16 0.61
N VAL A 473 -17.14 27.00 -0.66
CA VAL A 473 -16.23 26.93 -1.79
C VAL A 473 -16.12 28.26 -2.54
N GLY A 474 -17.13 29.12 -2.47
CA GLY A 474 -17.13 30.43 -3.11
C GLY A 474 -18.41 31.21 -2.86
N PHE A 475 -18.68 32.18 -3.72
CA PHE A 475 -19.89 32.99 -3.72
C PHE A 475 -20.54 32.99 -5.09
N VAL A 476 -21.87 33.09 -5.11
CA VAL A 476 -22.65 33.32 -6.33
C VAL A 476 -23.42 34.63 -6.17
N THR A 477 -23.27 35.53 -7.14
CA THR A 477 -23.90 36.86 -7.15
C THR A 477 -24.90 36.95 -8.31
N MET A 478 -26.09 37.46 -8.03
CA MET A 478 -27.18 37.56 -9.01
C MET A 478 -26.95 38.76 -9.94
N LEU A 479 -26.86 38.54 -11.25
CA LEU A 479 -26.77 39.56 -12.29
C LEU A 479 -28.16 40.10 -12.69
N GLN A 480 -29.21 39.31 -12.44
CA GLN A 480 -30.62 39.67 -12.58
C GLN A 480 -31.46 38.95 -11.53
N ASP A 481 -32.75 39.25 -11.45
CA ASP A 481 -33.68 38.49 -10.61
C ASP A 481 -33.65 37.00 -10.98
N THR A 482 -33.35 36.14 -10.00
CA THR A 482 -33.00 34.72 -10.20
C THR A 482 -33.77 33.83 -9.23
N LYS A 483 -34.21 32.65 -9.67
CA LYS A 483 -34.97 31.72 -8.83
C LYS A 483 -34.04 30.96 -7.87
N LEU A 484 -34.41 30.90 -6.59
CA LEU A 484 -33.87 29.96 -5.61
C LEU A 484 -34.76 28.73 -5.56
N TYR A 485 -34.18 27.55 -5.71
CA TYR A 485 -34.89 26.29 -5.71
C TYR A 485 -34.73 25.56 -4.37
N SER A 486 -35.81 24.93 -3.90
CA SER A 486 -35.82 24.05 -2.73
C SER A 486 -35.11 22.72 -3.01
N PRO A 487 -34.85 21.88 -1.99
CA PRO A 487 -34.35 20.52 -2.20
C PRO A 487 -35.24 19.66 -3.09
N SER A 488 -36.56 19.89 -3.11
CA SER A 488 -37.53 19.20 -3.99
C SER A 488 -37.49 19.68 -5.45
N GLY A 489 -36.74 20.75 -5.75
CA GLY A 489 -36.67 21.35 -7.09
C GLY A 489 -37.76 22.37 -7.39
N GLU A 490 -38.59 22.72 -6.41
CA GLU A 490 -39.61 23.77 -6.53
C GLU A 490 -39.01 25.16 -6.34
N ILE A 491 -39.64 26.19 -6.90
CA ILE A 491 -39.21 27.57 -6.67
C ILE A 491 -39.57 27.97 -5.25
N HIS A 492 -38.56 28.24 -4.42
CA HIS A 492 -38.74 28.71 -3.06
C HIS A 492 -38.97 30.22 -3.00
N LYS A 493 -38.14 31.01 -3.72
CA LYS A 493 -38.29 32.46 -3.86
C LYS A 493 -37.49 33.01 -5.03
N THR A 494 -37.74 34.28 -5.39
CA THR A 494 -36.91 35.04 -6.34
C THR A 494 -35.90 35.89 -5.59
N LEU A 495 -34.62 35.65 -5.86
CA LEU A 495 -33.47 36.44 -5.42
C LEU A 495 -33.34 37.68 -6.29
N LYS A 496 -32.99 38.82 -5.69
CA LYS A 496 -32.87 40.09 -6.39
C LYS A 496 -31.49 40.27 -7.00
N LYS A 497 -31.44 40.99 -8.13
CA LYS A 497 -30.18 41.46 -8.72
C LYS A 497 -29.28 42.11 -7.65
N GLY A 498 -28.01 41.70 -7.62
CA GLY A 498 -27.01 42.20 -6.67
C GLY A 498 -26.90 41.39 -5.38
N GLU A 499 -27.88 40.54 -5.04
CA GLU A 499 -27.74 39.63 -3.90
C GLU A 499 -26.61 38.61 -4.13
N SER A 500 -25.95 38.21 -3.04
CA SER A 500 -24.84 37.25 -3.07
C SER A 500 -25.00 36.20 -1.98
N PHE A 501 -24.71 34.95 -2.33
CA PHE A 501 -24.85 33.79 -1.45
C PHE A 501 -23.57 32.97 -1.42
N ARG A 502 -23.27 32.38 -0.26
CA ARG A 502 -22.20 31.38 -0.15
C ARG A 502 -22.60 30.12 -0.91
N VAL A 503 -21.64 29.56 -1.63
CA VAL A 503 -21.76 28.28 -2.31
C VAL A 503 -21.01 27.24 -1.49
N TYR A 504 -21.72 26.22 -1.03
CA TYR A 504 -21.20 25.16 -0.17
C TYR A 504 -20.64 23.99 -0.99
N SER A 505 -21.31 23.70 -2.10
CA SER A 505 -20.85 22.75 -3.11
C SER A 505 -21.45 23.12 -4.47
N ILE A 506 -20.89 22.53 -5.53
CA ILE A 506 -21.37 22.69 -6.90
C ILE A 506 -21.62 21.29 -7.42
N ASP A 507 -22.79 21.10 -8.02
CA ASP A 507 -23.25 19.82 -8.53
C ASP A 507 -23.88 20.08 -9.90
N GLU A 508 -23.19 19.67 -10.96
CA GLU A 508 -23.51 19.97 -12.35
C GLU A 508 -23.67 21.48 -12.60
N ASN A 509 -24.91 21.90 -12.84
CA ASN A 509 -25.34 23.27 -13.05
C ASN A 509 -26.06 23.84 -11.81
N LYS A 510 -25.79 23.34 -10.60
CA LYS A 510 -26.43 23.79 -9.35
C LYS A 510 -25.40 24.28 -8.36
N PHE A 511 -25.51 25.55 -7.97
CA PHE A 511 -24.81 26.11 -6.81
C PHE A 511 -25.61 25.81 -5.54
N LYS A 512 -25.11 24.92 -4.68
CA LYS A 512 -25.77 24.61 -3.40
C LYS A 512 -25.49 25.73 -2.40
N VAL A 513 -26.54 26.37 -1.90
CA VAL A 513 -26.44 27.57 -1.04
C VAL A 513 -26.88 27.34 0.41
N GLY A 514 -26.92 26.06 0.84
CA GLY A 514 -27.19 25.65 2.21
C GLY A 514 -28.61 25.10 2.40
N GLY A 515 -28.83 24.23 3.39
CA GLY A 515 -30.14 23.63 3.67
C GLY A 515 -30.73 22.80 2.52
N GLY A 516 -29.90 22.35 1.58
CA GLY A 516 -30.29 21.67 0.35
C GLY A 516 -30.85 22.59 -0.77
N TYR A 517 -30.96 23.89 -0.53
CA TYR A 517 -31.37 24.86 -1.54
C TYR A 517 -30.28 25.08 -2.59
N TYR A 518 -30.70 25.43 -3.80
CA TYR A 518 -29.76 25.67 -4.89
C TYR A 518 -30.18 26.76 -5.87
N ILE A 519 -29.19 27.31 -6.56
CA ILE A 519 -29.34 28.27 -7.65
C ILE A 519 -28.78 27.62 -8.91
N THR A 520 -29.49 27.73 -10.03
CA THR A 520 -29.03 27.20 -11.32
C THR A 520 -27.90 28.06 -11.90
N ASP A 521 -26.85 27.41 -12.39
CA ASP A 521 -25.71 28.03 -13.07
C ASP A 521 -26.11 28.49 -14.48
N ASN A 522 -26.69 29.67 -14.54
CA ASN A 522 -26.96 30.38 -15.78
C ASN A 522 -26.08 31.63 -15.83
N LYS A 523 -25.07 31.64 -16.71
CA LYS A 523 -24.09 32.72 -16.84
C LYS A 523 -24.69 34.10 -17.14
N ASN A 524 -25.91 34.15 -17.68
CA ASN A 524 -26.62 35.41 -17.92
C ASN A 524 -27.31 35.91 -16.64
N GLN A 525 -27.56 35.01 -15.68
CA GLN A 525 -28.29 35.31 -14.46
C GLN A 525 -27.40 35.46 -13.24
N VAL A 526 -26.28 34.75 -13.20
CA VAL A 526 -25.42 34.66 -12.01
C VAL A 526 -23.95 34.70 -12.37
N SER A 527 -23.14 35.21 -11.45
CA SER A 527 -21.69 35.20 -11.51
C SER A 527 -21.12 34.44 -10.32
N TYR A 528 -20.33 33.40 -10.59
CA TYR A 528 -19.64 32.63 -9.55
C TYR A 528 -18.21 33.12 -9.34
N MET A 529 -17.86 33.32 -8.07
CA MET A 529 -16.52 33.69 -7.63
C MET A 529 -15.98 32.65 -6.64
N LYS A 530 -14.95 31.91 -7.06
CA LYS A 530 -14.19 31.02 -6.17
C LYS A 530 -13.50 31.83 -5.08
N ASN A 531 -13.49 31.32 -3.84
CA ASN A 531 -12.84 31.92 -2.66
C ASN A 531 -11.35 32.19 -2.79
#